data_AF-A0A0W1FAB9-F1
#
_entry.id   AF-A0A0W1FAB9-F1
#
_cell.length_a   1.000
_cell.length_b   1.000
_cell.length_c   1.000
_cell.angle_alpha   90.00
_cell.angle_beta   90.00
_cell.angle_gamma   90.00
#
_symmetry.space_group_name_H-M   'P 1'
#
loop_
_entity.id
_entity.type
_entity.pdbx_description
1 polymer ?
#
loop_
_entity_poly.entity_id
_entity_poly.type
_entity_poly.pdbx_seq_one_letter_code
_entity_poly.pdbx_strand_id
1 'polypeptide(L)'
;MQRHEVAGEIVSRLKTFEMDLGRALSSGSALVGLLPEARSRANVSDIVGVEVISDFVASISLVNQAMGKATSGHLNLDEIRRDLRIPETLGGDKIPLPSWSAVQSAASPEEPDAIAG
;
A
#
# COMPACT_ATOMS: atom_id res chain seq x y z
N MET A 1 -16.04 6.59 -14.97
CA MET A 1 -14.69 6.26 -15.47
C MET A 1 -13.59 6.71 -14.52
N GLN A 2 -13.58 7.99 -14.12
CA GLN A 2 -12.53 8.59 -13.28
C GLN A 2 -12.15 7.85 -11.99
N ARG A 3 -13.10 7.25 -11.26
CA ARG A 3 -12.82 6.55 -9.99
C ARG A 3 -11.95 5.29 -10.15
N HIS A 4 -12.14 4.55 -11.24
CA HIS A 4 -11.37 3.31 -11.48
C HIS A 4 -9.94 3.63 -11.93
N GLU A 5 -9.78 4.66 -12.76
CA GLU A 5 -8.45 5.16 -13.17
C GLU A 5 -7.65 5.64 -11.96
N VAL A 6 -8.27 6.41 -11.07
CA VAL A 6 -7.62 6.88 -9.83
C VAL A 6 -7.24 5.71 -8.93
N ALA A 7 -8.11 4.70 -8.77
CA ALA A 7 -7.80 3.52 -7.98
C ALA A 7 -6.64 2.71 -8.58
N GLY A 8 -6.63 2.50 -9.90
CA GLY A 8 -5.55 1.83 -10.61
C GLY A 8 -4.22 2.59 -10.50
N GLU A 9 -4.26 3.91 -10.57
CA GLU A 9 -3.09 4.77 -10.37
C GLU A 9 -2.52 4.64 -8.95
N ILE A 10 -3.38 4.64 -7.92
CA ILE A 10 -2.96 4.46 -6.53
C ILE A 10 -2.28 3.10 -6.33
N VAL A 11 -2.88 2.01 -6.83
CA VAL A 11 -2.29 0.66 -6.75
C VAL A 11 -0.95 0.60 -7.48
N SER A 12 -0.87 1.21 -8.67
CA SER A 12 0.40 1.26 -9.40
C SER A 12 1.47 2.03 -8.64
N ARG A 13 1.14 3.17 -8.03
CA ARG A 13 2.08 3.98 -7.24
C ARG A 13 2.52 3.25 -5.96
N LEU A 14 1.61 2.54 -5.29
CA LEU A 14 1.91 1.70 -4.14
C LEU A 14 2.88 0.57 -4.49
N LYS A 15 2.63 -0.14 -5.60
CA LYS A 15 3.52 -1.20 -6.07
C LYS A 15 4.92 -0.68 -6.42
N THR A 16 5.00 0.50 -7.04
CA THR A 16 6.30 1.16 -7.29
C THR A 16 7.00 1.51 -5.99
N PHE A 17 6.29 2.06 -5.01
CA PHE A 17 6.84 2.39 -3.71
C PHE A 17 7.38 1.14 -2.97
N GLU A 18 6.64 0.03 -2.95
CA GLU A 18 7.10 -1.24 -2.38
C GLU A 18 8.34 -1.77 -3.09
N MET A 19 8.39 -1.70 -4.42
CA MET A 19 9.55 -2.09 -5.20
C MET A 19 10.79 -1.25 -4.85
N ASP A 20 10.62 0.07 -4.69
CA ASP A 20 11.72 0.97 -4.36
C ASP A 20 12.22 0.76 -2.92
N LEU A 21 11.33 0.44 -1.97
CA LEU A 21 11.72 -0.01 -0.63
C LEU A 21 12.51 -1.32 -0.69
N GLY A 22 12.08 -2.29 -1.50
CA GLY A 22 12.79 -3.55 -1.70
C GLY A 22 14.18 -3.34 -2.32
N ARG A 23 14.31 -2.41 -3.27
CA ARG A 23 15.61 -2.02 -3.85
C ARG A 23 16.52 -1.36 -2.82
N ALA A 24 15.99 -0.45 -2.00
CA ALA A 24 16.75 0.21 -0.94
C ALA A 24 17.22 -0.79 0.12
N LEU A 25 16.37 -1.76 0.49
CA LEU A 25 16.74 -2.85 1.39
C LEU A 25 17.88 -3.68 0.80
N SER A 26 17.73 -4.12 -0.45
CA SER A 26 18.75 -4.94 -1.13
C SER A 26 20.09 -4.22 -1.26
N SER A 27 20.09 -2.95 -1.67
CA SER A 27 21.33 -2.18 -1.85
C SER A 27 22.00 -1.86 -0.51
N GLY A 28 21.20 -1.50 0.52
CA GLY A 28 21.69 -1.27 1.87
C GLY A 28 22.33 -2.52 2.48
N SER A 29 21.67 -3.68 2.38
CA SER A 29 22.23 -4.94 2.89
C SER A 29 23.52 -5.34 2.18
N ALA A 30 23.61 -5.15 0.86
CA ALA A 30 24.83 -5.39 0.11
C ALA A 30 25.98 -4.49 0.58
N LEU A 31 25.72 -3.19 0.80
CA LEU A 31 26.71 -2.26 1.33
C LEU A 31 27.21 -2.70 2.71
N VAL A 32 26.30 -3.01 3.65
CA VAL A 32 26.67 -3.46 5.00
C VAL A 32 27.51 -4.73 4.96
N GLY A 33 27.20 -5.67 4.06
CA GLY A 33 27.99 -6.89 3.88
C GLY A 33 29.41 -6.65 3.35
N LEU A 34 29.61 -5.60 2.56
CA LEU A 34 30.92 -5.27 1.97
C LEU A 34 31.86 -4.53 2.95
N LEU A 35 31.31 -3.80 3.93
CA LEU A 35 32.10 -2.94 4.81
C LEU A 35 33.15 -3.70 5.65
N PRO A 36 32.85 -4.88 6.26
CA PRO A 36 33.87 -5.65 6.99
C PRO A 36 35.00 -6.16 6.09
N GLU A 37 34.66 -6.66 4.90
CA GLU A 37 35.66 -7.14 3.93
C GLU A 37 36.55 -6.00 3.44
N ALA A 38 35.96 -4.85 3.09
CA ALA A 38 36.70 -3.66 2.67
C ALA A 38 37.69 -3.21 3.74
N ARG A 39 37.30 -3.23 5.02
CA ARG A 39 38.18 -2.94 6.16
C ARG A 39 39.33 -3.93 6.28
N SER A 40 39.02 -5.22 6.22
CA SER A 40 40.02 -6.28 6.29
C SER A 40 41.08 -6.11 5.20
N ARG A 41 40.65 -5.86 3.96
CA ARG A 41 41.56 -5.60 2.81
C ARG A 41 42.38 -4.33 2.98
N ALA A 42 41.84 -3.30 3.63
CA ALA A 42 42.53 -2.05 3.91
C ALA A 42 43.46 -2.11 5.14
N ASN A 43 43.52 -3.25 5.85
CA ASN A 43 44.28 -3.43 7.10
C ASN A 43 43.94 -2.36 8.16
N VAL A 44 42.66 -2.02 8.26
CA VAL A 44 42.15 -1.04 9.23
C VAL A 44 41.61 -1.77 10.45
N SER A 45 41.86 -1.22 11.64
CA SER A 45 41.34 -1.73 12.92
C SER A 45 39.83 -1.96 12.91
N ASP A 46 39.40 -2.98 13.65
CA ASP A 46 37.99 -3.38 13.66
C ASP A 46 37.03 -2.41 14.32
N ILE A 47 37.56 -1.43 15.05
CA ILE A 47 36.78 -0.38 15.71
C ILE A 47 36.45 0.75 14.72
N VAL A 48 37.26 0.94 13.67
CA VAL A 48 37.06 2.02 12.72
C VAL A 48 35.80 1.76 11.90
N GLY A 49 34.92 2.75 11.81
CA GLY A 49 33.70 2.67 11.02
C GLY A 49 32.60 1.77 11.59
N VAL A 50 32.73 1.28 12.83
CA VAL A 50 31.66 0.53 13.51
C VAL A 50 30.39 1.35 13.65
N GLU A 51 30.51 2.63 14.00
CA GLU A 51 29.37 3.56 14.08
C GLU A 51 28.67 3.71 12.71
N VAL A 52 29.45 3.85 11.64
CA VAL A 52 28.92 3.95 10.27
C VAL A 52 28.18 2.67 9.87
N ILE A 53 28.73 1.49 10.16
CA ILE A 53 28.05 0.21 9.93
C ILE A 53 26.74 0.15 10.73
N SER A 54 26.77 0.60 12.00
CA SER A 54 25.59 0.66 12.86
C SER A 54 24.51 1.58 12.29
N ASP A 55 24.87 2.75 11.77
CA ASP A 55 23.93 3.70 11.15
C ASP A 55 23.27 3.12 9.90
N PHE A 56 24.03 2.39 9.06
CA PHE A 56 23.46 1.69 7.91
C PHE A 56 22.52 0.55 8.32
N VAL A 57 22.88 -0.23 9.36
CA VAL A 57 22.00 -1.26 9.91
C VAL A 57 20.71 -0.66 10.47
N ALA A 58 20.80 0.47 11.19
CA ALA A 58 19.64 1.20 11.68
C ALA A 58 18.75 1.70 10.53
N SER A 59 19.35 2.24 9.47
CA SER A 59 18.64 2.68 8.27
C SER A 59 17.90 1.54 7.57
N ILE A 60 18.52 0.37 7.46
CA ILE A 60 17.89 -0.86 6.93
C ILE A 60 16.68 -1.26 7.77
N SER A 61 16.79 -1.19 9.10
CA SER A 61 15.67 -1.47 9.99
C SER A 61 14.47 -0.53 9.73
N LEU A 62 14.73 0.76 9.50
CA LEU A 62 13.68 1.73 9.15
C LEU A 62 13.02 1.41 7.81
N VAL A 63 13.80 1.01 6.79
CA VAL A 63 13.26 0.58 5.49
C VAL A 63 12.39 -0.68 5.65
N ASN A 64 12.83 -1.66 6.43
CA ASN A 64 12.06 -2.87 6.69
C ASN A 64 10.75 -2.56 7.42
N GLN A 65 10.77 -1.65 8.41
CA GLN A 65 9.57 -1.16 9.08
C GLN A 65 8.62 -0.44 8.11
N ALA A 66 9.15 0.40 7.23
CA ALA A 66 8.37 1.07 6.19
C ALA A 66 7.70 0.06 5.24
N MET A 67 8.40 -1.01 4.86
CA MET A 67 7.84 -2.09 4.03
C MET A 67 6.69 -2.80 4.76
N GLY A 68 6.87 -3.14 6.04
CA GLY A 68 5.80 -3.71 6.86
C GLY A 68 4.57 -2.81 6.93
N LYS A 69 4.76 -1.49 7.09
CA LYS A 69 3.66 -0.52 7.10
C LYS A 69 2.97 -0.39 5.74
N ALA A 70 3.72 -0.45 4.63
CA ALA A 70 3.15 -0.44 3.29
C ALA A 70 2.26 -1.67 3.05
N THR A 71 2.73 -2.87 3.43
CA THR A 71 1.95 -4.11 3.34
C THR A 71 0.71 -4.07 4.24
N SER A 72 0.82 -3.56 5.47
CA SER A 72 -0.37 -3.35 6.33
C SER A 72 -1.36 -2.37 5.71
N GLY A 73 -0.87 -1.32 5.02
CA GLY A 73 -1.71 -0.40 4.25
C GLY A 73 -2.55 -1.12 3.19
N HIS A 74 -1.97 -2.07 2.46
CA HIS A 74 -2.70 -2.90 1.50
C HIS A 74 -3.79 -3.76 2.16
N LEU A 75 -3.47 -4.40 3.29
CA LEU A 75 -4.44 -5.21 4.03
C LEU A 75 -5.62 -4.36 4.52
N ASN A 76 -5.34 -3.18 5.09
CA ASN A 76 -6.36 -2.26 5.57
C ASN A 76 -7.25 -1.74 4.42
N LEU A 77 -6.68 -1.46 3.25
CA LEU A 77 -7.45 -1.05 2.07
C LEU A 77 -8.36 -2.19 1.59
N ASP A 78 -7.91 -3.44 1.64
CA ASP A 78 -8.73 -4.60 1.30
C ASP A 78 -9.85 -4.84 2.33
N GLU A 79 -9.58 -4.66 3.62
CA GLU A 79 -10.59 -4.71 4.68
C GLU A 79 -11.66 -3.63 4.47
N ILE A 80 -11.27 -2.37 4.26
CA ILE A 80 -12.22 -1.27 3.98
C ILE A 80 -13.06 -1.59 2.74
N ARG A 81 -12.46 -2.16 1.69
CA ARG A 81 -13.18 -2.59 0.49
C ARG A 81 -14.26 -3.62 0.85
N ARG A 82 -13.92 -4.63 1.65
CA ARG A 82 -14.84 -5.69 2.09
C ARG A 82 -15.97 -5.13 2.96
N ASP A 83 -15.64 -4.25 3.91
CA ASP A 83 -16.62 -3.58 4.78
C ASP A 83 -17.63 -2.75 3.98
N LEU A 84 -17.14 -2.06 2.94
CA LEU A 84 -17.97 -1.30 2.01
C LEU A 84 -18.69 -2.17 0.96
N ARG A 85 -18.53 -3.51 1.02
CA ARG A 85 -19.05 -4.48 0.04
C ARG A 85 -18.71 -4.11 -1.41
N ILE A 86 -17.55 -3.49 -1.62
CA ILE A 86 -17.07 -3.15 -2.96
C ILE A 86 -16.57 -4.46 -3.59
N PRO A 87 -17.12 -4.88 -4.74
CA PRO A 87 -16.69 -6.11 -5.39
C PRO A 87 -15.20 -6.10 -5.71
N GLU A 88 -14.57 -7.26 -5.60
CA GLU A 88 -13.24 -7.51 -6.16
C GLU A 88 -13.32 -7.40 -7.68
N THR A 89 -13.06 -6.22 -8.21
CA THR A 89 -13.04 -6.00 -9.65
C THR A 89 -11.77 -6.61 -10.22
N LEU A 90 -11.80 -7.94 -10.44
CA LEU A 90 -10.98 -8.57 -11.47
C LEU A 90 -11.27 -7.83 -12.78
N GLY A 91 -10.22 -7.44 -13.51
CA GLY A 91 -10.31 -6.57 -14.68
C GLY A 91 -11.54 -6.83 -15.54
N GLY A 92 -12.43 -5.82 -15.59
CA GLY A 92 -13.56 -5.76 -16.52
C GLY A 92 -14.77 -6.63 -16.16
N ASP A 93 -15.62 -6.19 -15.24
CA ASP A 93 -17.01 -5.88 -15.61
C ASP A 93 -17.75 -5.07 -14.53
N LYS A 94 -18.76 -4.34 -14.98
CA LYS A 94 -19.39 -3.16 -14.36
C LYS A 94 -20.52 -3.53 -13.39
N ILE A 95 -20.52 -2.97 -12.18
CA ILE A 95 -21.75 -2.49 -11.55
C ILE A 95 -21.50 -1.06 -11.04
N PRO A 96 -22.07 -0.03 -11.68
CA PRO A 96 -22.06 1.32 -11.13
C PRO A 96 -22.76 1.30 -9.76
N LEU A 97 -22.08 1.80 -8.72
CA LEU A 97 -22.77 2.10 -7.46
C LEU A 97 -23.90 3.09 -7.74
N PRO A 98 -25.13 2.86 -7.23
CA PRO A 98 -26.23 3.78 -7.44
C PRO A 98 -25.85 5.17 -6.92
N SER A 99 -26.17 6.21 -7.69
CA SER A 99 -26.01 7.58 -7.21
C SER A 99 -26.91 7.78 -5.99
N TRP A 100 -26.44 8.54 -5.00
CA TRP A 100 -27.19 8.82 -3.76
C TRP A 100 -28.60 9.39 -4.04
N SER A 101 -28.80 10.04 -5.19
CA SER A 101 -30.12 10.49 -5.67
C SER A 101 -31.10 9.35 -6.00
N ALA A 102 -30.63 8.22 -6.51
CA ALA A 102 -31.46 7.08 -6.89
C ALA A 102 -31.98 6.30 -5.66
N VAL A 103 -31.21 6.28 -4.57
CA VAL A 103 -31.59 5.65 -3.31
C VAL A 103 -32.73 6.39 -2.63
N GLN A 104 -32.81 7.71 -2.82
CA GLN A 104 -33.86 8.55 -2.22
C GLN A 104 -35.21 8.40 -2.92
N SER A 105 -35.24 8.25 -4.25
CA SER A 105 -36.48 8.04 -5.01
C SER A 105 -37.11 6.65 -4.77
N ALA A 106 -36.32 5.64 -4.43
CA ALA A 106 -36.85 4.30 -4.13
C ALA A 106 -37.45 4.18 -2.71
N ALA A 107 -37.27 5.19 -1.86
CA ALA A 107 -37.72 5.20 -0.48
C ALA A 107 -39.03 5.98 -0.24
N SER A 108 -39.67 6.50 -1.30
CA SER A 108 -41.02 7.05 -1.20
C SER A 108 -42.04 5.93 -1.39
N PRO A 109 -42.80 5.53 -0.35
CA PRO A 109 -43.94 4.66 -0.54
C PRO A 109 -45.03 5.45 -1.30
N GLU A 110 -45.48 4.94 -2.44
CA GLU A 110 -46.79 5.33 -2.98
C GLU A 110 -47.85 4.91 -1.95
N GLU A 111 -48.56 5.90 -1.37
CA GLU A 111 -49.80 5.66 -0.64
C GLU A 111 -50.83 5.05 -1.60
N PRO A 112 -51.52 3.96 -1.22
CA PRO A 112 -52.59 3.41 -2.06
C PRO A 112 -53.79 4.36 -2.08
N ASP A 113 -54.20 4.74 -3.28
CA ASP A 113 -55.40 5.53 -3.58
C ASP A 113 -56.62 5.01 -2.81
N ALA A 114 -57.31 5.95 -2.17
CA ALA A 114 -58.57 5.72 -1.49
C ALA A 114 -59.63 5.19 -2.47
N ILE A 115 -60.13 3.98 -2.21
CA ILE A 115 -61.30 3.42 -2.91
C ILE A 115 -62.53 4.22 -2.46
N ALA A 116 -63.10 4.99 -3.37
CA ALA A 116 -64.41 5.60 -3.23
C ALA A 116 -65.50 4.52 -3.29
N GLY A 117 -66.37 4.50 -2.28
CA GLY A 117 -67.60 3.70 -2.19
C GLY A 117 -68.58 4.35 -1.24
#